data_AF-A0A9P0AWJ2-F1
#
_entry.id   AF-A0A9P0AWJ2-F1
#
_cell.length_a   1.000
_cell.length_b   1.000
_cell.length_c   1.000
_cell.angle_alpha   90.00
_cell.angle_beta   90.00
_cell.angle_gamma   90.00
#
_symmetry.space_group_name_H-M   'P 1'
#
loop_
_entity.id
_entity.type
_entity.pdbx_description
1 polymer ?
#
loop_
_entity_poly.entity_id
_entity_poly.type
_entity_poly.pdbx_seq_one_letter_code
_entity_poly.pdbx_strand_id
1 'polypeptide(L)'
;MSLITTKKMTGDSVDMKELAARICRDYLHGAWKSVTAQTIGFKHISGGLSNLLYHISLPEHVIEQGKCKSEPKEVLIRVYGQTHGEKEKALEALITDSVIFTLLSERGLGPKLHGIFPGGRIEQYINARPLKTKELADEKLSTQIAQKMATIHSMEVRFSVWFKYT
;
A
#
# COMPACT_ATOMS: atom_id res chain seq x y z
N MET A 1 -17.57 -12.42 28.94
CA MET A 1 -17.80 -11.83 27.60
C MET A 1 -17.00 -10.53 27.50
N SER A 2 -15.82 -10.58 26.89
CA SER A 2 -14.95 -9.40 26.77
C SER A 2 -15.56 -8.39 25.80
N LEU A 3 -15.83 -7.19 26.29
CA LEU A 3 -16.26 -6.04 25.50
C LEU A 3 -15.06 -5.56 24.68
N ILE A 4 -15.07 -5.87 23.38
CA ILE A 4 -14.12 -5.29 22.42
C ILE A 4 -14.48 -3.82 22.29
N THR A 5 -13.75 -2.98 23.03
CA THR A 5 -13.85 -1.52 22.91
C THR A 5 -13.38 -1.14 21.51
N THR A 6 -14.28 -0.61 20.70
CA THR A 6 -14.00 -0.03 19.38
C THR A 6 -13.20 1.26 19.56
N LYS A 7 -11.89 1.12 19.80
CA LYS A 7 -10.96 2.25 19.81
C LYS A 7 -10.86 2.78 18.38
N LYS A 8 -11.42 3.96 18.15
CA LYS A 8 -11.28 4.72 16.90
C LYS A 8 -9.79 5.02 16.71
N MET A 9 -9.09 4.21 15.91
CA MET A 9 -7.66 4.37 15.65
C MET A 9 -7.45 5.70 14.92
N THR A 10 -6.84 6.66 15.62
CA THR A 10 -6.31 7.88 15.03
C THR A 10 -5.04 7.54 14.24
N GLY A 11 -4.83 8.23 13.11
CA GLY A 11 -3.75 7.94 12.16
C GLY A 11 -2.37 7.86 12.80
N ASP A 12 -2.05 8.72 13.78
CA ASP A 12 -0.73 8.77 14.45
C ASP A 12 -0.71 8.10 15.85
N SER A 13 -1.40 6.97 16.02
CA SER A 13 -1.36 6.25 17.30
C SER A 13 -0.08 5.41 17.44
N VAL A 14 0.42 5.28 18.68
CA VAL A 14 1.53 4.37 19.04
C VAL A 14 1.23 2.95 18.56
N ASP A 15 -0.02 2.51 18.73
CA ASP A 15 -0.52 1.21 18.28
C ASP A 15 -0.29 0.99 16.77
N MET A 16 -0.49 2.03 15.94
CA MET A 16 -0.28 1.94 14.50
C MET A 16 1.20 1.86 14.12
N LYS A 17 2.07 2.56 14.86
CA LYS A 17 3.51 2.47 14.65
C LYS A 17 4.05 1.09 15.03
N GLU A 18 3.53 0.50 16.10
CA GLU A 18 3.85 -0.88 16.49
C GLU A 18 3.36 -1.90 15.46
N LEU A 19 2.13 -1.73 14.99
CA LEU A 19 1.56 -2.57 13.93
C LEU A 19 2.41 -2.48 12.65
N ALA A 20 2.78 -1.29 12.22
CA ALA A 20 3.62 -1.08 11.04
C ALA A 20 4.99 -1.76 11.19
N ALA A 21 5.66 -1.59 12.33
CA ALA A 21 6.95 -2.25 12.59
C ALA A 21 6.83 -3.78 12.54
N ARG A 22 5.76 -4.34 13.11
CA ARG A 22 5.48 -5.78 13.07
C ARG A 22 5.22 -6.26 11.65
N ILE A 23 4.37 -5.59 10.90
CA ILE A 23 4.10 -5.91 9.48
C ILE A 23 5.40 -5.89 8.67
N CYS A 24 6.26 -4.88 8.83
CA CYS A 24 7.54 -4.85 8.13
C CYS A 24 8.43 -6.05 8.50
N ARG A 25 8.53 -6.41 9.78
CA ARG A 25 9.31 -7.59 10.19
C ARG A 25 8.74 -8.89 9.65
N ASP A 26 7.42 -9.04 9.60
CA ASP A 26 6.79 -10.28 9.19
C ASP A 26 6.91 -10.49 7.68
N TYR A 27 6.69 -9.44 6.87
CA TYR A 27 6.52 -9.55 5.43
C TYR A 27 7.70 -9.05 4.58
N LEU A 28 8.60 -8.24 5.13
CA LEU A 28 9.82 -7.79 4.43
C LEU A 28 11.05 -8.58 4.87
N HIS A 29 12.13 -8.43 4.12
CA HIS A 29 13.38 -9.18 4.30
C HIS A 29 14.54 -8.25 4.69
N GLY A 30 15.69 -8.84 5.00
CA GLY A 30 16.92 -8.10 5.29
C GLY A 30 16.82 -7.25 6.55
N ALA A 31 17.28 -6.00 6.47
CA ALA A 31 17.30 -5.04 7.56
C ALA A 31 15.94 -4.83 8.23
N TRP A 32 14.84 -5.05 7.51
CA TRP A 32 13.49 -4.96 8.06
C TRP A 32 13.20 -5.96 9.17
N LYS A 33 13.91 -7.11 9.24
CA LYS A 33 13.68 -8.12 10.28
C LYS A 33 14.04 -7.64 11.68
N SER A 34 14.90 -6.63 11.82
CA SER A 34 15.40 -6.13 13.10
C SER A 34 14.78 -4.80 13.54
N VAL A 35 13.84 -4.23 12.79
CA VAL A 35 13.28 -2.91 13.13
C VAL A 35 12.28 -2.96 14.28
N THR A 36 12.19 -1.86 15.01
CA THR A 36 11.25 -1.66 16.13
C THR A 36 10.42 -0.41 15.90
N ALA A 37 9.30 -0.27 16.62
CA ALA A 37 8.45 0.92 16.53
C ALA A 37 9.20 2.21 16.90
N GLN A 38 10.25 2.12 17.73
CA GLN A 38 11.07 3.25 18.14
C GLN A 38 12.05 3.67 17.05
N THR A 39 12.51 2.73 16.23
CA THR A 39 13.61 2.95 15.27
C THR A 39 13.12 3.27 13.86
N ILE A 40 11.94 2.79 13.45
CA ILE A 40 11.41 3.09 12.11
C ILE A 40 11.03 4.57 11.96
N GLY A 41 11.26 5.09 10.76
CA GLY A 41 10.55 6.27 10.29
C GLY A 41 9.09 5.92 10.07
N PHE A 42 8.19 6.80 10.52
CA PHE A 42 6.74 6.60 10.44
C PHE A 42 6.07 7.92 10.15
N LYS A 43 5.25 7.96 9.10
CA LYS A 43 4.46 9.13 8.75
C LYS A 43 3.09 8.71 8.22
N HIS A 44 2.04 9.17 8.87
CA HIS A 44 0.69 9.06 8.33
C HIS A 44 0.52 9.95 7.10
N ILE A 45 -0.05 9.39 6.02
CA ILE A 45 -0.40 10.11 4.80
C ILE A 45 -1.91 10.32 4.78
N SER A 46 -2.33 11.57 4.95
CA SER A 46 -3.73 11.96 4.90
C SER A 46 -4.25 12.05 3.45
N GLY A 47 -5.58 11.99 3.29
CA GLY A 47 -6.25 12.28 2.02
C GLY A 47 -7.17 11.18 1.48
N GLY A 48 -7.17 9.98 2.07
CA GLY A 48 -8.11 8.91 1.73
C GLY A 48 -9.29 8.84 2.70
N LEU A 49 -10.51 8.59 2.19
CA LEU A 49 -11.69 8.36 3.03
C LEU A 49 -11.80 6.90 3.51
N SER A 50 -11.30 5.96 2.71
CA SER A 50 -11.54 4.51 2.90
C SER A 50 -10.32 3.73 3.35
N ASN A 51 -9.12 4.31 3.21
CA ASN A 51 -7.85 3.63 3.46
C ASN A 51 -6.96 4.48 4.35
N LEU A 52 -6.26 3.84 5.29
CA LEU A 52 -5.17 4.47 6.05
C LEU A 52 -3.84 4.18 5.36
N LEU A 53 -3.04 5.23 5.16
CA LEU A 53 -1.78 5.16 4.44
C LEU A 53 -0.63 5.59 5.35
N TYR A 54 0.43 4.78 5.37
CA TYR A 54 1.60 5.02 6.19
C TYR A 54 2.87 4.88 5.38
N HIS A 55 3.66 5.95 5.35
CA HIS A 55 5.04 5.88 4.87
C HIS A 55 5.92 5.39 6.01
N ILE A 56 6.66 4.31 5.74
CA ILE A 56 7.56 3.66 6.68
C ILE A 56 8.96 3.61 6.06
N SER A 57 9.97 4.03 6.80
CA SER A 57 11.37 3.96 6.35
C SER A 57 12.25 3.21 7.35
N LEU A 58 13.30 2.58 6.82
CA LEU A 58 14.37 2.04 7.63
C LEU A 58 15.05 3.17 8.43
N PRO A 59 15.64 2.86 9.60
CA PRO A 59 16.40 3.84 10.36
C PRO A 59 17.60 4.35 9.55
N GLU A 60 17.89 5.65 9.62
CA GLU A 60 18.95 6.30 8.84
C GLU A 60 20.32 5.64 9.05
N HIS A 61 20.69 5.33 10.29
CA HIS A 61 21.93 4.62 10.61
C HIS A 61 22.06 3.23 9.96
N VAL A 62 20.95 2.54 9.70
CA VAL A 62 20.95 1.23 9.00
C VAL A 62 21.21 1.42 7.51
N ILE A 63 20.71 2.51 6.95
CA ILE A 63 20.90 2.89 5.55
C ILE A 63 22.37 3.31 5.32
N GLU A 64 22.91 4.18 6.18
CA GLU A 64 24.27 4.72 6.07
C GLU A 64 25.36 3.65 6.27
N GLN A 65 25.12 2.68 7.15
CA GLN A 65 26.05 1.58 7.41
C GLN A 65 26.09 0.53 6.28
N GLY A 66 25.35 0.73 5.17
CA GLY A 66 25.35 -0.19 4.04
C GLY A 66 24.81 -1.59 4.38
N LYS A 67 24.05 -1.71 5.48
CA LYS A 67 23.46 -2.99 5.92
C LYS A 67 22.28 -3.41 5.04
N CYS A 68 21.69 -2.46 4.32
CA CYS A 68 20.66 -2.70 3.33
C CYS A 68 21.29 -3.22 2.04
N LYS A 69 20.86 -4.39 1.56
CA LYS A 69 21.35 -4.96 0.30
C LYS A 69 20.38 -4.61 -0.84
N SER A 70 19.36 -5.44 -1.02
CA SER A 70 18.41 -5.37 -2.13
C SER A 70 16.99 -5.02 -1.67
N GLU A 71 16.77 -4.96 -0.35
CA GLU A 71 15.48 -4.56 0.22
C GLU A 71 15.19 -3.08 -0.01
N PRO A 72 13.90 -2.69 -0.10
CA PRO A 72 13.52 -1.29 -0.19
C PRO A 72 13.92 -0.55 1.09
N LYS A 73 14.39 0.69 0.98
CA LYS A 73 14.71 1.55 2.13
C LYS A 73 13.47 2.16 2.77
N GLU A 74 12.39 2.25 2.01
CA GLU A 74 11.11 2.82 2.40
C GLU A 74 9.97 2.13 1.67
N VAL A 75 8.82 2.05 2.33
CA VAL A 75 7.62 1.40 1.83
C VAL A 75 6.38 2.20 2.21
N LEU A 76 5.28 1.93 1.49
CA LEU A 76 3.96 2.41 1.83
C LEU A 76 3.13 1.24 2.35
N ILE A 77 2.64 1.35 3.59
CA ILE A 77 1.63 0.42 4.11
C ILE A 77 0.26 1.02 3.87
N ARG A 78 -0.60 0.24 3.20
CA ARG A 78 -2.02 0.54 3.04
C ARG A 78 -2.84 -0.41 3.89
N VAL A 79 -3.62 0.14 4.81
CA VAL A 79 -4.59 -0.61 5.62
C VAL A 79 -5.98 -0.27 5.13
N TYR A 80 -6.75 -1.30 4.76
CA TYR A 80 -8.13 -1.13 4.30
C TYR A 80 -9.06 -0.93 5.51
N GLY A 81 -9.97 0.03 5.42
CA GLY A 81 -11.01 0.23 6.43
C GLY A 81 -12.04 -0.91 6.43
N GLN A 82 -12.77 -1.06 7.54
CA GLN A 82 -13.93 -1.96 7.58
C GLN A 82 -15.09 -1.32 6.81
N THR A 83 -15.35 -1.77 5.58
CA THR A 83 -16.56 -1.41 4.85
C THR A 83 -17.77 -1.92 5.62
N HIS A 84 -18.66 -1.01 6.06
CA HIS A 84 -19.94 -1.38 6.66
C HIS A 84 -20.85 -1.92 5.55
N GLY A 85 -20.87 -3.23 5.39
CA GLY A 85 -21.64 -3.93 4.35
C GLY A 85 -21.49 -5.45 4.46
N GLU A 86 -22.19 -6.19 3.60
CA GLU A 86 -22.14 -7.65 3.50
C GLU A 86 -20.69 -8.15 3.41
N LYS A 87 -20.23 -8.86 4.45
CA LYS A 87 -18.82 -9.29 4.61
C LYS A 87 -18.28 -10.07 3.42
N GLU A 88 -19.13 -10.82 2.73
CA GLU A 88 -18.76 -11.62 1.56
C GLU A 88 -18.39 -10.75 0.37
N LYS A 89 -19.22 -9.77 0.01
CA LYS A 89 -18.92 -8.82 -1.09
C LYS A 89 -17.67 -7.99 -0.80
N ALA A 90 -17.45 -7.61 0.46
CA ALA A 90 -16.24 -6.90 0.87
C ALA A 90 -14.99 -7.77 0.68
N LEU A 91 -15.07 -9.07 0.98
CA LEU A 91 -13.97 -10.00 0.78
C LEU A 91 -13.66 -10.23 -0.71
N GLU A 92 -14.69 -10.44 -1.54
CA GLU A 92 -14.52 -10.61 -2.98
C GLU A 92 -13.87 -9.38 -3.64
N ALA A 93 -14.29 -8.18 -3.24
CA ALA A 93 -13.69 -6.93 -3.70
C ALA A 93 -12.20 -6.84 -3.32
N LEU A 94 -11.84 -7.21 -2.08
CA LEU A 94 -10.44 -7.22 -1.62
C LEU A 94 -9.58 -8.24 -2.37
N ILE A 95 -10.13 -9.42 -2.66
CA ILE A 95 -9.43 -10.45 -3.46
C ILE A 95 -9.19 -9.91 -4.87
N THR A 96 -10.24 -9.38 -5.51
CA THR A 96 -10.16 -8.83 -6.87
C THR A 96 -9.15 -7.68 -6.95
N ASP A 97 -9.21 -6.74 -6.01
CA ASP A 97 -8.26 -5.63 -5.92
C ASP A 97 -6.81 -6.11 -5.74
N SER A 98 -6.61 -7.16 -4.95
CA SER A 98 -5.28 -7.75 -4.74
C SER A 98 -4.73 -8.38 -6.01
N VAL A 99 -5.58 -9.08 -6.78
CA VAL A 99 -5.20 -9.66 -8.08
C VAL A 99 -4.85 -8.55 -9.08
N ILE A 100 -5.70 -7.52 -9.19
CA ILE A 100 -5.46 -6.38 -10.08
C ILE A 100 -4.16 -5.67 -9.71
N PHE A 101 -3.95 -5.37 -8.42
CA PHE A 101 -2.74 -4.69 -7.97
C PHE A 101 -1.48 -5.51 -8.27
N THR A 102 -1.52 -6.82 -8.03
CA THR A 102 -0.40 -7.73 -8.34
C THR A 102 -0.07 -7.69 -9.83
N LEU A 103 -1.08 -7.80 -10.71
CA LEU A 103 -0.89 -7.73 -12.15
C LEU A 103 -0.29 -6.39 -12.62
N LEU A 104 -0.75 -5.27 -12.06
CA LEU A 104 -0.23 -3.95 -12.38
C LEU A 104 1.21 -3.77 -11.91
N SER A 105 1.54 -4.28 -10.72
CA SER A 105 2.91 -4.30 -10.18
C SER A 105 3.86 -5.09 -11.09
N GLU A 106 3.51 -6.33 -11.44
CA GLU A 106 4.35 -7.22 -12.26
C GLU A 106 4.62 -6.67 -13.67
N ARG A 107 3.68 -5.89 -14.20
CA ARG A 107 3.83 -5.23 -15.51
C ARG A 107 4.49 -3.84 -15.44
N GLY A 108 4.87 -3.37 -14.25
CA GLY A 108 5.49 -2.05 -14.06
C GLY A 108 4.53 -0.88 -14.31
N LEU A 109 3.24 -1.10 -14.16
CA LEU A 109 2.16 -0.13 -14.42
C LEU A 109 1.60 0.50 -13.14
N GLY A 110 2.10 0.07 -11.99
CA GLY A 110 1.82 0.62 -10.69
C GLY A 110 3.04 0.50 -9.77
N PRO A 111 2.90 0.93 -8.49
CA PRO A 111 3.92 0.69 -7.48
C PRO A 111 4.19 -0.81 -7.34
N LYS A 112 5.45 -1.19 -7.09
CA LYS A 112 5.77 -2.59 -6.79
C LYS A 112 5.00 -3.07 -5.55
N LEU A 113 4.47 -4.28 -5.62
CA LEU A 113 3.91 -4.99 -4.47
C LEU A 113 5.04 -5.67 -3.69
N HIS A 114 5.18 -5.35 -2.41
CA HIS A 114 6.18 -5.98 -1.54
C HIS A 114 5.58 -7.07 -0.64
N GLY A 115 4.28 -7.00 -0.34
CA GLY A 115 3.60 -8.03 0.44
C GLY A 115 2.11 -7.76 0.63
N ILE A 116 1.34 -8.81 0.91
CA ILE A 116 -0.08 -8.74 1.25
C ILE A 116 -0.26 -9.35 2.63
N PHE A 117 -1.05 -8.70 3.49
CA PHE A 117 -1.36 -9.17 4.84
C PHE A 117 -2.86 -9.03 5.12
N PRO A 118 -3.41 -9.73 6.13
CA PRO A 118 -4.81 -9.57 6.50
C PRO A 118 -5.15 -8.11 6.83
N GLY A 119 -6.01 -7.50 6.02
CA GLY A 119 -6.44 -6.11 6.18
C GLY A 119 -5.58 -5.07 5.45
N GLY A 120 -4.62 -5.46 4.62
CA GLY A 120 -3.82 -4.47 3.89
C GLY A 120 -2.75 -5.03 2.96
N ARG A 121 -1.87 -4.14 2.50
CA ARG A 121 -0.72 -4.47 1.66
C ARG A 121 0.44 -3.51 1.86
N ILE A 122 1.63 -3.97 1.49
CA ILE A 122 2.87 -3.19 1.47
C ILE A 122 3.22 -2.91 0.00
N GLU A 123 3.30 -1.64 -0.34
CA GLU A 123 3.57 -1.13 -1.68
C GLU A 123 4.92 -0.40 -1.69
N GLN A 124 5.50 -0.24 -2.87
CA GLN A 124 6.56 0.72 -3.10
C GLN A 124 6.06 2.12 -2.75
N TYR A 125 6.83 2.84 -1.93
CA TYR A 125 6.59 4.26 -1.75
C TYR A 125 7.04 5.04 -2.99
N ILE A 126 6.16 5.91 -3.50
CA ILE A 126 6.48 6.84 -4.57
C ILE A 126 6.50 8.23 -3.95
N ASN A 127 7.69 8.85 -3.94
CA ASN A 127 7.84 10.23 -3.48
C ASN A 127 7.27 11.22 -4.51
N ALA A 128 5.96 11.36 -4.48
CA ALA A 128 5.20 12.24 -5.35
C ALA A 128 4.04 12.87 -4.58
N ARG A 129 3.48 13.93 -5.16
CA ARG A 129 2.22 14.54 -4.69
C ARG A 129 1.09 14.24 -5.68
N PRO A 130 -0.15 14.09 -5.20
CA PRO A 130 -1.31 14.13 -6.09
C PRO A 130 -1.39 15.46 -6.84
N LEU A 131 -1.98 15.43 -8.03
CA LEU A 131 -2.41 16.63 -8.73
C LEU A 131 -3.59 17.26 -7.98
N LYS A 132 -3.59 18.59 -7.89
CA LYS A 132 -4.73 19.37 -7.41
C LYS A 132 -5.76 19.45 -8.53
N THR A 133 -7.04 19.59 -8.18
CA THR A 133 -8.15 19.69 -9.15
C THR A 133 -7.89 20.76 -10.22
N LYS A 134 -7.36 21.92 -9.83
CA LYS A 134 -7.03 23.01 -10.77
C LYS A 134 -5.93 22.68 -11.77
N GLU A 135 -5.04 21.73 -11.45
CA GLU A 135 -3.95 21.31 -12.34
C GLU A 135 -4.44 20.33 -13.42
N LEU A 136 -5.61 19.71 -13.23
CA LEU A 136 -6.19 18.79 -14.20
C LEU A 136 -6.64 19.51 -15.49
N ALA A 137 -6.87 20.81 -15.42
CA ALA A 137 -7.26 21.63 -16.57
C ALA A 137 -6.06 22.13 -17.40
N ASP A 138 -4.82 21.94 -16.92
CA ASP A 138 -3.63 22.27 -17.70
C ASP A 138 -3.52 21.33 -18.91
N GLU A 139 -3.37 21.89 -20.10
CA GLU A 139 -3.39 21.14 -21.37
C GLU A 139 -2.30 20.05 -21.42
N LYS A 140 -1.10 20.37 -20.92
CA LYS A 140 0.04 19.46 -20.94
C LYS A 140 -0.15 18.32 -19.93
N LEU A 141 -0.67 18.59 -18.74
CA LEU A 141 -1.00 17.55 -17.76
C LEU A 141 -2.18 16.69 -18.24
N SER A 142 -3.24 17.30 -18.77
CA SER A 142 -4.41 16.61 -19.29
C SER A 142 -4.05 15.65 -20.44
N THR A 143 -3.18 16.08 -21.36
CA THR A 143 -2.66 15.23 -22.44
C THR A 143 -1.91 14.01 -21.89
N GLN A 144 -1.06 14.19 -20.89
CA GLN A 144 -0.34 13.07 -20.25
C GLN A 144 -1.30 12.12 -19.53
N ILE A 145 -2.32 12.65 -18.83
CA ILE A 145 -3.35 11.83 -18.19
C ILE A 145 -4.09 10.99 -19.24
N ALA A 146 -4.52 11.60 -20.34
CA ALA A 146 -5.21 10.89 -21.42
C ALA A 146 -4.35 9.76 -22.02
N GLN A 147 -3.05 9.99 -22.24
CA GLN A 147 -2.12 8.96 -22.72
C GLN A 147 -1.97 7.79 -21.73
N LYS A 148 -1.85 8.09 -20.43
CA LYS A 148 -1.80 7.05 -19.39
C LYS A 148 -3.10 6.27 -19.28
N MET A 149 -4.25 6.95 -19.36
CA MET A 149 -5.57 6.32 -19.39
C MET A 149 -5.75 5.41 -20.60
N ALA A 150 -5.36 5.87 -21.80
CA ALA A 150 -5.39 5.06 -23.01
C ALA A 150 -4.52 3.80 -22.85
N THR A 151 -3.32 3.93 -22.30
CA THR A 151 -2.44 2.79 -22.01
C THR A 151 -3.13 1.78 -21.09
N ILE A 152 -3.79 2.24 -20.03
CA ILE A 152 -4.55 1.39 -19.09
C ILE A 152 -5.72 0.70 -19.78
N HIS A 153 -6.51 1.43 -20.56
CA HIS A 153 -7.67 0.87 -21.27
C HIS A 153 -7.29 -0.13 -22.37
N SER A 154 -6.10 -0.02 -22.94
CA SER A 154 -5.58 -0.97 -23.94
C SER A 154 -4.96 -2.23 -23.31
N MET A 155 -4.92 -2.36 -21.99
CA MET A 155 -4.36 -3.55 -21.35
C MET A 155 -5.30 -4.74 -21.48
N GLU A 156 -4.79 -5.80 -22.10
CA GLU A 156 -5.41 -7.12 -21.97
C GLU A 156 -5.14 -7.65 -20.55
N VAL A 157 -6.12 -7.48 -19.68
CA VAL A 157 -6.17 -8.15 -18.39
C VAL A 157 -6.91 -9.47 -18.59
N ARG A 158 -6.16 -10.56 -18.69
CA ARG A 158 -6.75 -11.90 -18.74
C ARG A 158 -7.26 -12.24 -17.34
N PHE A 159 -8.51 -11.89 -17.05
CA PHE A 159 -9.21 -12.34 -15.84
C PHE A 159 -9.50 -13.86 -15.85
N SER A 160 -9.21 -14.56 -16.95
CA SER A 160 -9.60 -15.94 -17.20
C SER A 160 -8.59 -17.02 -16.78
N VAL A 161 -7.43 -16.68 -16.21
CA VAL A 161 -6.40 -17.70 -15.90
C VAL A 161 -6.66 -18.49 -14.61
N TRP A 162 -7.78 -18.26 -13.89
CA TRP A 162 -8.06 -18.96 -12.62
C TRP A 162 -9.43 -19.66 -12.51
N PHE A 163 -10.28 -19.60 -13.54
CA PHE A 163 -11.50 -20.43 -13.62
C PHE A 163 -11.28 -21.67 -14.52
N LYS A 164 -10.21 -22.44 -14.27
CA LYS A 164 -10.02 -23.77 -14.88
C LYS A 164 -10.06 -24.93 -13.88
N TYR A 165 -10.58 -24.67 -12.67
CA TYR A 165 -10.92 -25.70 -11.70
C TYR A 165 -12.39 -25.56 -11.27
N THR A 166 -13.29 -25.70 -12.24
CA THR A 166 -14.66 -26.16 -12.03
C THR A 166 -14.84 -27.43 -12.82
#